data_AF-A0A5J4UW57-F1
#
_entry.id   AF-A0A5J4UW57-F1
#
_cell.length_a   1.000
_cell.length_b   1.000
_cell.length_c   1.000
_cell.angle_alpha   90.00
_cell.angle_beta   90.00
_cell.angle_gamma   90.00
#
_symmetry.space_group_name_H-M   'P 1'
#
loop_
_entity.id
_entity.type
_entity.pdbx_description
1 polymer ?
#
loop_
_entity_poly.entity_id
_entity_poly.type
_entity_poly.pdbx_seq_one_letter_code
_entity_poly.pdbx_strand_id
1 'polypeptide(L)'
;MGPPGGGRNPTDIRFSSKFSVFNLPFPTMSSLRRIYESILLHHFEPFDQSIQKSVIKIVEASLYLYSHVTSSLPATPNKFHYIFNLCDLSRVTEGITLPVTNKFKCIGSIVRLWSHEVLRVFQDRLVDSKDRNLVKNKMRKLATEYWPQEAENAYSEPLLFGSYKKANLSVGDLLPGEVKDVIADDQAKEDSKEYEDLENYDTIKPIVEECLESYNETRLRMNLIMFADALGHLARIHRIIRMCRGNALLIGYGGSGKQSLTKLATFIAGYALHQITLSRGYGDEAFRQDLKKLYNLLGTMNKEVVFLFTDQHVVDASFLEYIN
;
A
#
# COMPACT_ATOMS: atom_id res chain seq x y z
N MET A 1 9.97 21.89 -11.39
CA MET A 1 9.57 21.34 -12.70
C MET A 1 10.52 20.21 -13.06
N GLY A 2 10.05 19.12 -13.65
CA GLY A 2 10.94 18.10 -14.19
C GLY A 2 11.71 18.65 -15.40
N PRO A 3 12.97 18.23 -15.64
CA PRO A 3 13.68 18.65 -16.84
C PRO A 3 12.92 18.22 -18.10
N PRO A 4 12.96 19.03 -19.18
CA PRO A 4 12.33 18.68 -20.44
C PRO A 4 12.95 17.39 -21.01
N GLY A 5 12.10 16.52 -21.56
CA GLY A 5 12.50 15.18 -22.02
C GLY A 5 11.60 14.07 -21.49
N GLY A 6 11.66 12.89 -22.13
CA GLY A 6 10.84 11.74 -21.74
C GLY A 6 9.33 11.96 -21.83
N GLY A 7 8.87 12.80 -22.78
CA GLY A 7 7.45 13.15 -22.95
C GLY A 7 6.98 14.37 -22.14
N ARG A 8 7.86 15.02 -21.37
CA ARG A 8 7.55 16.28 -20.66
C ARG A 8 7.73 17.49 -21.57
N ASN A 9 6.71 18.34 -21.62
CA ASN A 9 6.74 19.55 -22.42
C ASN A 9 7.68 20.61 -21.81
N PRO A 10 8.45 21.35 -22.63
CA PRO A 10 9.21 22.48 -22.16
C PRO A 10 8.26 23.59 -21.71
N THR A 11 8.65 24.32 -20.67
CA THR A 11 7.90 25.50 -20.23
C THR A 11 8.29 26.73 -21.04
N ASP A 12 7.31 27.61 -21.29
CA ASP A 12 7.56 28.86 -22.02
C ASP A 12 8.63 29.69 -21.30
N ILE A 13 9.62 30.16 -22.07
CA ILE A 13 10.72 30.99 -21.61
C ILE A 13 10.20 32.30 -20.98
N ARG A 14 9.11 32.86 -21.51
CA ARG A 14 8.46 34.06 -20.94
C ARG A 14 7.93 33.80 -19.54
N PHE A 15 7.34 32.63 -19.32
CA PHE A 15 6.90 32.21 -17.99
C PHE A 15 8.11 32.01 -17.06
N SER A 16 9.13 31.27 -17.52
CA SER A 16 10.35 31.04 -16.74
C SER A 16 11.06 32.33 -16.34
N SER A 17 11.01 33.38 -17.17
CA SER A 17 11.61 34.70 -16.85
C SER A 17 11.01 35.41 -15.64
N LYS A 18 9.84 34.97 -15.17
CA LYS A 18 9.17 35.52 -13.98
C LYS A 18 9.57 34.83 -12.68
N PHE A 19 10.34 33.75 -12.74
CA PHE A 19 10.70 32.94 -11.59
C PHE A 19 12.22 32.70 -11.50
N SER A 20 12.72 32.53 -10.28
CA SER A 20 14.05 31.98 -10.07
C SER A 20 14.00 30.46 -10.15
N VAL A 21 14.79 29.88 -11.05
CA VAL A 21 14.85 28.43 -11.25
C VAL A 21 16.08 27.86 -10.54
N PHE A 22 15.85 26.97 -9.58
CA PHE A 22 16.91 26.25 -8.87
C PHE A 22 16.96 24.79 -9.37
N ASN A 23 18.17 24.32 -9.68
CA ASN A 23 18.39 22.91 -10.00
C ASN A 23 18.58 22.11 -8.71
N LEU A 24 17.76 21.07 -8.50
CA LEU A 24 17.86 20.18 -7.36
C LEU A 24 18.48 18.85 -7.82
N PRO A 25 19.80 18.63 -7.60
CA PRO A 25 20.44 17.37 -7.95
C PRO A 25 19.94 16.23 -7.06
N PHE A 26 20.11 15.00 -7.53
CA PHE A 26 19.83 13.83 -6.70
C PHE A 26 20.74 13.81 -5.46
N PRO A 27 20.20 13.50 -4.27
CA PRO A 27 20.99 13.43 -3.05
C PRO A 27 22.03 12.30 -3.13
N THR A 28 23.15 12.50 -2.45
CA THR A 28 24.20 11.48 -2.34
C THR A 28 23.70 10.27 -1.56
N MET A 29 24.29 9.09 -1.81
CA MET A 29 23.96 7.87 -1.06
C MET A 29 24.18 8.03 0.45
N SER A 30 25.21 8.78 0.86
CA SER A 30 25.48 9.11 2.26
C SER A 30 24.36 9.95 2.89
N SER A 31 23.79 10.90 2.13
CA SER A 31 22.68 11.72 2.60
C SER A 31 21.41 10.89 2.75
N LEU A 32 21.10 10.04 1.76
CA LEU A 32 19.95 9.14 1.81
C LEU A 32 20.04 8.17 2.98
N ARG A 33 21.22 7.58 3.18
CA ARG A 33 21.52 6.72 4.33
C ARG A 33 21.20 7.43 5.65
N ARG A 34 21.73 8.63 5.86
CA ARG A 34 21.49 9.41 7.08
C ARG A 34 20.00 9.73 7.30
N ILE A 35 19.26 10.07 6.25
CA ILE A 35 17.82 10.38 6.35
C ILE A 35 17.05 9.15 6.83
N TYR A 36 17.21 8.01 6.16
CA TYR A 36 16.44 6.81 6.48
C TYR A 36 16.91 6.13 7.77
N GLU A 37 18.21 6.18 8.09
CA GLU A 37 18.72 5.75 9.40
C GLU A 37 18.10 6.56 10.53
N SER A 38 18.04 7.89 10.41
CA SER A 38 17.45 8.73 11.46
C SER A 38 15.98 8.41 11.70
N ILE A 39 15.21 8.14 10.65
CA ILE A 39 13.78 7.81 10.76
C ILE A 39 13.60 6.47 11.45
N LEU A 40 14.28 5.43 10.98
CA LEU A 40 14.11 4.09 11.54
C LEU A 40 14.72 3.97 12.93
N LEU A 41 15.90 4.56 13.20
CA LEU A 41 16.50 4.51 14.54
C LEU A 41 15.60 5.16 15.60
N HIS A 42 14.94 6.27 15.27
CA HIS A 42 13.98 6.89 16.19
C HIS A 42 12.76 5.97 16.44
N HIS A 43 12.22 5.35 15.39
CA HIS A 43 11.11 4.41 15.54
C HIS A 43 11.49 3.17 16.37
N PHE A 44 12.73 2.67 16.20
CA PHE A 44 13.23 1.48 16.90
C PHE A 44 13.94 1.79 18.25
N GLU A 45 13.93 3.04 18.71
CA GLU A 45 14.46 3.44 20.02
C GLU A 45 13.93 2.60 21.20
N PRO A 46 12.62 2.24 21.29
CA PRO A 46 12.12 1.41 22.39
C PRO A 46 12.49 -0.08 22.30
N PHE A 47 13.13 -0.54 21.21
CA PHE A 47 13.50 -1.95 21.02
C PHE A 47 14.92 -2.23 21.52
N ASP A 48 15.23 -3.53 21.66
CA ASP A 48 16.55 -3.99 22.08
C ASP A 48 17.69 -3.45 21.20
N GLN A 49 18.86 -3.20 21.81
CA GLN A 49 20.04 -2.68 21.10
C GLN A 49 20.50 -3.57 19.93
N SER A 50 20.23 -4.88 19.99
CA SER A 50 20.51 -5.81 18.90
C SER A 50 19.68 -5.50 17.65
N ILE A 51 18.41 -5.16 17.84
CA ILE A 51 17.47 -4.73 16.79
C ILE A 51 17.91 -3.38 16.22
N GLN A 52 18.24 -2.41 17.08
CA GLN A 52 18.70 -1.09 16.63
C GLN A 52 19.95 -1.16 15.74
N LYS A 53 20.92 -2.02 16.07
CA LYS A 53 22.09 -2.28 15.21
C LYS A 53 21.71 -2.93 13.88
N SER A 54 20.69 -3.77 13.88
CA SER A 54 20.15 -4.40 12.68
C SER A 54 19.47 -3.39 11.74
N VAL A 55 18.79 -2.38 12.29
CA VAL A 55 18.11 -1.33 11.50
C VAL A 55 19.08 -0.57 10.58
N ILE A 56 20.29 -0.31 11.03
CA ILE A 56 21.35 0.33 10.20
C ILE A 56 21.63 -0.53 8.95
N LYS A 57 21.74 -1.85 9.13
CA LYS A 57 21.93 -2.81 8.02
C LYS A 57 20.72 -2.87 7.10
N ILE A 58 19.49 -2.73 7.63
CA ILE A 58 18.25 -2.67 6.83
C ILE A 58 18.26 -1.47 5.89
N VAL A 59 18.70 -0.30 6.35
CA VAL A 59 18.80 0.89 5.49
C VAL A 59 19.82 0.67 4.38
N GLU A 60 21.01 0.16 4.71
CA GLU A 60 22.03 -0.16 3.71
C GLU A 60 21.51 -1.15 2.66
N ALA A 61 20.92 -2.27 3.11
CA ALA A 61 20.37 -3.29 2.22
C ALA A 61 19.26 -2.70 1.32
N SER A 62 18.40 -1.84 1.85
CA SER A 62 17.34 -1.17 1.07
C SER A 62 17.90 -0.25 -0.01
N LEU A 63 18.95 0.51 0.30
CA LEU A 63 19.62 1.39 -0.66
C LEU A 63 20.33 0.61 -1.77
N TYR A 64 21.03 -0.46 -1.42
CA TYR A 64 21.67 -1.34 -2.41
C TYR A 64 20.66 -2.04 -3.31
N LEU A 65 19.54 -2.49 -2.74
CA LEU A 65 18.45 -3.06 -3.51
C LEU A 65 17.86 -2.02 -4.48
N TYR A 66 17.54 -0.82 -3.99
CA TYR A 66 16.99 0.25 -4.82
C TYR A 66 17.93 0.62 -5.98
N SER A 67 19.23 0.76 -5.72
CA SER A 67 20.24 1.02 -6.76
C SER A 67 20.27 -0.10 -7.81
N HIS A 68 20.19 -1.36 -7.37
CA HIS A 68 20.16 -2.51 -8.27
C HIS A 68 18.87 -2.58 -9.10
N VAL A 69 17.71 -2.35 -8.49
CA VAL A 69 16.41 -2.35 -9.18
C VAL A 69 16.34 -1.23 -10.22
N THR A 70 16.75 -0.02 -9.84
CA THR A 70 16.74 1.15 -10.73
C THR A 70 17.69 0.99 -11.92
N SER A 71 18.84 0.34 -11.73
CA SER A 71 19.79 0.07 -12.83
C SER A 71 19.39 -1.12 -13.71
N SER A 72 18.79 -2.16 -13.12
CA SER A 72 18.48 -3.41 -13.84
C SER A 72 17.12 -3.40 -14.54
N LEU A 73 16.17 -2.59 -14.07
CA LEU A 73 14.79 -2.54 -14.57
C LEU A 73 14.41 -1.12 -15.04
N PRO A 74 15.05 -0.57 -16.09
CA PRO A 74 14.67 0.72 -16.64
C PRO A 74 13.29 0.65 -17.32
N ALA A 75 12.57 1.78 -17.31
CA ALA A 75 11.32 1.91 -18.04
C ALA A 75 11.54 1.72 -19.55
N THR A 76 10.77 0.83 -20.15
CA THR A 76 10.77 0.57 -21.61
C THR A 76 9.37 0.81 -22.16
N PRO A 77 9.15 0.96 -23.48
CA PRO A 77 7.81 1.14 -24.03
C PRO A 77 6.80 0.07 -23.61
N ASN A 78 7.24 -1.19 -23.48
CA ASN A 78 6.41 -2.30 -23.01
C ASN A 78 6.21 -2.31 -21.48
N LYS A 79 7.10 -1.64 -20.73
CA LYS A 79 7.14 -1.61 -19.26
C LYS A 79 7.28 -0.16 -18.77
N PHE A 80 6.44 0.73 -19.30
CA PHE A 80 6.56 2.17 -19.06
C PHE A 80 6.29 2.56 -17.60
N HIS A 81 5.56 1.71 -16.86
CA HIS A 81 5.23 1.88 -15.45
C HIS A 81 6.37 1.44 -14.50
N TYR A 82 7.50 0.95 -15.02
CA TYR A 82 8.68 0.61 -14.22
C TYR A 82 9.48 1.88 -13.86
N ILE A 83 8.80 2.82 -13.21
CA ILE A 83 9.39 4.05 -12.73
C ILE A 83 9.63 3.86 -11.23
N PHE A 84 10.90 3.88 -10.84
CA PHE A 84 11.32 3.80 -9.45
C PHE A 84 11.89 5.14 -9.01
N ASN A 85 11.46 5.61 -7.84
CA ASN A 85 11.91 6.89 -7.28
C ASN A 85 12.17 6.79 -5.77
N LEU A 86 12.63 7.88 -5.17
CA LEU A 86 12.91 7.91 -3.73
C LEU A 86 11.66 7.71 -2.87
N CYS A 87 10.45 7.98 -3.38
CA CYS A 87 9.21 7.72 -2.66
C CYS A 87 8.98 6.21 -2.46
N ASP A 88 9.52 5.35 -3.34
CA ASP A 88 9.45 3.90 -3.15
C ASP A 88 10.27 3.47 -1.92
N LEU A 89 11.45 4.05 -1.73
CA LEU A 89 12.22 3.85 -0.49
C LEU A 89 11.46 4.36 0.74
N SER A 90 10.83 5.53 0.63
CA SER A 90 10.01 6.08 1.71
C SER A 90 8.83 5.18 2.07
N ARG A 91 8.18 4.55 1.08
CA ARG A 91 7.10 3.57 1.30
C ARG A 91 7.57 2.27 1.96
N VAL A 92 8.78 1.81 1.63
CA VAL A 92 9.39 0.67 2.33
C VAL A 92 9.64 1.04 3.79
N THR A 93 10.22 2.22 4.06
CA THR A 93 10.45 2.66 5.43
C THR A 93 9.15 2.88 6.20
N GLU A 94 8.12 3.45 5.57
CA GLU A 94 6.78 3.62 6.16
C GLU A 94 6.19 2.27 6.55
N GLY A 95 6.26 1.27 5.66
CA GLY A 95 5.82 -0.09 5.92
C GLY A 95 6.53 -0.75 7.11
N ILE A 96 7.84 -0.52 7.25
CA ILE A 96 8.62 -1.04 8.37
C ILE A 96 8.24 -0.38 9.70
N THR A 97 7.73 0.86 9.66
CA THR A 97 7.28 1.60 10.85
C THR A 97 5.82 1.36 11.24
N LEU A 98 5.06 0.58 10.45
CA LEU A 98 3.67 0.24 10.75
C LEU A 98 3.47 -0.67 11.98
N PRO A 99 4.31 -1.68 12.26
CA PRO A 99 4.07 -2.58 13.38
C PRO A 99 4.37 -1.94 14.74
N VAL A 100 3.55 -2.28 15.73
CA VAL A 100 3.71 -1.80 17.12
C VAL A 100 4.63 -2.75 17.91
N THR A 101 5.42 -2.16 18.82
CA THR A 101 6.56 -2.70 19.58
C THR A 101 6.39 -4.09 20.20
N ASN A 102 5.15 -4.51 20.51
CA ASN A 102 4.94 -5.66 21.41
C ASN A 102 5.13 -7.03 20.75
N LYS A 103 5.12 -7.14 19.41
CA LYS A 103 5.22 -8.44 18.70
C LYS A 103 6.53 -8.69 17.97
N PHE A 104 7.28 -7.65 17.64
CA PHE A 104 8.55 -7.77 16.91
C PHE A 104 9.73 -7.82 17.87
N LYS A 105 9.92 -8.98 18.52
CA LYS A 105 10.96 -9.17 19.54
C LYS A 105 12.27 -9.76 19.02
N CYS A 106 12.28 -10.29 17.80
CA CYS A 106 13.47 -10.90 17.22
C CYS A 106 13.87 -10.23 15.90
N ILE A 107 15.18 -10.31 15.60
CA ILE A 107 15.74 -9.78 14.36
C ILE A 107 15.11 -10.46 13.14
N GLY A 108 14.86 -11.78 13.22
CA GLY A 108 14.20 -12.55 12.16
C GLY A 108 12.85 -11.97 11.73
N SER A 109 11.98 -11.61 12.67
CA SER A 109 10.67 -11.00 12.35
C SER A 109 10.81 -9.64 11.65
N ILE A 110 11.81 -8.84 12.01
CA ILE A 110 12.04 -7.52 11.40
C ILE A 110 12.65 -7.66 10.00
N VAL A 111 13.59 -8.58 9.81
CA VAL A 111 14.15 -8.87 8.49
C VAL A 111 13.05 -9.43 7.57
N ARG A 112 12.19 -10.30 8.09
CA ARG A 112 11.03 -10.82 7.36
C ARG A 112 10.02 -9.74 6.98
N LEU A 113 9.73 -8.80 7.89
CA LEU A 113 8.93 -7.61 7.60
C LEU A 113 9.58 -6.76 6.49
N TRP A 114 10.88 -6.49 6.58
CA TRP A 114 11.61 -5.77 5.55
C TRP A 114 11.50 -6.48 4.18
N SER A 115 11.70 -7.80 4.15
CA SER A 115 11.53 -8.61 2.94
C SER A 115 10.12 -8.49 2.37
N HIS A 116 9.09 -8.53 3.22
CA HIS A 116 7.72 -8.31 2.79
C HIS A 116 7.53 -6.92 2.17
N GLU A 117 7.91 -5.85 2.87
CA GLU A 117 7.70 -4.47 2.43
C GLU A 117 8.43 -4.16 1.11
N VAL A 118 9.65 -4.68 0.98
CA VAL A 118 10.43 -4.62 -0.27
C VAL A 118 9.66 -5.24 -1.43
N LEU A 119 9.14 -6.46 -1.26
CA LEU A 119 8.42 -7.13 -2.33
C LEU A 119 7.10 -6.41 -2.65
N ARG A 120 6.38 -5.91 -1.64
CA ARG A 120 5.13 -5.15 -1.88
C ARG A 120 5.36 -3.85 -2.64
N VAL A 121 6.47 -3.16 -2.40
CA VAL A 121 6.76 -1.89 -3.09
C VAL A 121 7.34 -2.11 -4.50
N PHE A 122 8.30 -3.02 -4.64
CA PHE A 122 9.05 -3.21 -5.88
C PHE A 122 8.50 -4.33 -6.77
N GLN A 123 8.09 -5.47 -6.21
CA GLN A 123 7.68 -6.65 -6.97
C GLN A 123 6.25 -6.54 -7.51
N ASP A 124 5.32 -5.95 -6.76
CA ASP A 124 3.90 -5.94 -7.12
C ASP A 124 3.60 -5.18 -8.41
N ARG A 125 4.46 -4.24 -8.82
CA ARG A 125 4.35 -3.52 -10.11
C ARG A 125 4.96 -4.27 -11.29
N LEU A 126 5.65 -5.39 -11.07
CA LEU A 126 6.35 -6.11 -12.13
C LEU A 126 5.41 -7.08 -12.83
N VAL A 127 5.49 -7.11 -14.16
CA VAL A 127 4.68 -7.97 -15.02
C VAL A 127 5.31 -9.36 -15.15
N ASP A 128 6.58 -9.41 -15.54
CA ASP A 128 7.24 -10.67 -15.88
C ASP A 128 7.72 -11.44 -14.65
N SER A 129 7.58 -12.77 -14.68
CA SER A 129 8.14 -13.66 -13.66
C SER A 129 9.66 -13.54 -13.54
N LYS A 130 10.37 -13.26 -14.65
CA LYS A 130 11.81 -13.02 -14.67
C LYS A 130 12.20 -11.80 -13.84
N ASP A 131 11.50 -10.68 -14.03
CA ASP A 131 11.76 -9.44 -13.29
C ASP A 131 11.42 -9.62 -11.81
N ARG A 132 10.29 -10.28 -11.51
CA ARG A 132 9.90 -10.63 -10.14
C ARG A 132 10.97 -11.47 -9.44
N ASN A 133 11.51 -12.47 -10.13
CA ASN A 133 12.58 -13.33 -9.62
C ASN A 133 13.89 -12.57 -9.46
N LEU A 134 14.20 -11.59 -10.32
CA LEU A 134 15.40 -10.74 -10.17
C LEU A 134 15.38 -9.99 -8.85
N VAL A 135 14.26 -9.30 -8.53
CA VAL A 135 14.11 -8.59 -7.25
C VAL A 135 14.15 -9.54 -6.07
N LYS A 136 13.40 -10.65 -6.15
CA LYS A 136 13.36 -11.67 -5.09
C LYS A 136 14.74 -12.27 -4.81
N ASN A 137 15.50 -12.58 -5.86
CA ASN A 137 16.85 -13.15 -5.74
C ASN A 137 17.86 -12.13 -5.22
N LYS A 138 17.77 -10.85 -5.62
CA LYS A 138 18.65 -9.81 -5.08
C LYS A 138 18.37 -9.57 -3.60
N MET A 139 17.10 -9.47 -3.22
CA MET A 139 16.67 -9.40 -1.82
C MET A 139 17.20 -10.61 -1.03
N ARG A 140 17.10 -11.81 -1.61
CA ARG A 140 17.67 -13.04 -1.04
C ARG A 140 19.18 -13.03 -0.83
N LYS A 141 19.93 -12.45 -1.76
CA LYS A 141 21.38 -12.31 -1.61
C LYS A 141 21.73 -11.35 -0.47
N LEU A 142 21.03 -10.21 -0.41
CA LEU A 142 21.27 -9.19 0.60
C LEU A 142 20.96 -9.70 2.01
N ALA A 143 19.82 -10.36 2.25
CA ALA A 143 19.56 -10.81 3.60
C ALA A 143 20.47 -11.98 4.04
N THR A 144 20.99 -12.80 3.13
CA THR A 144 22.03 -13.80 3.45
C THR A 144 23.38 -13.15 3.78
N GLU A 145 23.73 -12.04 3.12
CA GLU A 145 24.97 -11.29 3.38
C GLU A 145 24.93 -10.55 4.73
N TYR A 146 23.82 -9.87 5.02
CA TYR A 146 23.68 -9.04 6.23
C TYR A 146 23.23 -9.82 7.47
N TRP A 147 22.43 -10.88 7.29
CA TRP A 147 21.86 -11.73 8.35
C TRP A 147 21.91 -13.24 8.03
N PRO A 148 23.09 -13.87 8.00
CA PRO A 148 23.23 -15.28 7.65
C PRO A 148 22.36 -16.24 8.50
N GLN A 149 22.17 -15.95 9.78
CA GLN A 149 21.42 -16.79 10.72
C GLN A 149 19.91 -16.68 10.57
N GLU A 150 19.40 -15.54 10.10
CA GLU A 150 17.97 -15.24 10.00
C GLU A 150 17.44 -15.31 8.55
N ALA A 151 18.33 -15.56 7.59
CA ALA A 151 18.03 -15.54 6.17
C ALA A 151 16.94 -16.55 5.78
N GLU A 152 16.92 -17.74 6.40
CA GLU A 152 15.89 -18.75 6.09
C GLU A 152 14.48 -18.27 6.50
N ASN A 153 14.36 -17.63 7.66
CA ASN A 153 13.11 -17.07 8.15
C ASN A 153 12.65 -15.86 7.31
N ALA A 154 13.60 -15.05 6.83
CA ALA A 154 13.32 -13.90 5.97
C ALA A 154 12.64 -14.27 4.64
N TYR A 155 12.84 -15.49 4.14
CA TYR A 155 12.32 -15.94 2.84
C TYR A 155 11.26 -17.04 2.92
N SER A 156 10.86 -17.46 4.13
CA SER A 156 9.84 -18.49 4.26
C SER A 156 8.55 -18.01 3.60
N GLU A 157 8.05 -18.78 2.64
CA GLU A 157 6.79 -18.46 1.97
C GLU A 157 5.63 -19.12 2.72
N PRO A 158 4.48 -18.44 2.83
CA PRO A 158 4.14 -17.15 2.20
C PRO A 158 4.54 -15.92 3.05
N LEU A 159 4.90 -14.81 2.38
CA LEU A 159 5.15 -13.51 3.01
C LEU A 159 3.84 -12.72 3.08
N LEU A 160 3.10 -12.90 4.17
CA LEU A 160 1.78 -12.32 4.40
C LEU A 160 1.79 -11.52 5.68
N PHE A 161 1.60 -10.21 5.54
CA PHE A 161 1.38 -9.33 6.67
C PHE A 161 0.00 -8.68 6.55
N GLY A 162 -0.64 -8.45 7.67
CA GLY A 162 -1.93 -7.78 7.72
C GLY A 162 -2.48 -7.74 9.13
N SER A 163 -3.70 -7.23 9.23
CA SER A 163 -4.44 -7.18 10.48
C SER A 163 -5.83 -7.71 10.21
N TYR A 164 -6.06 -8.96 10.61
CA TYR A 164 -7.31 -9.66 10.37
C TYR A 164 -7.96 -10.13 11.69
N LYS A 165 -7.24 -10.04 12.82
CA LYS A 165 -7.64 -10.68 14.09
C LYS A 165 -8.79 -10.00 14.85
N LYS A 166 -9.29 -8.85 14.41
CA LYS A 166 -10.41 -8.14 15.06
C LYS A 166 -11.42 -7.55 14.06
N ALA A 167 -11.77 -8.27 12.99
CA ALA A 167 -12.94 -7.94 12.18
C ALA A 167 -14.28 -8.29 12.88
N ASN A 168 -14.24 -8.60 14.18
CA ASN A 168 -15.40 -8.86 15.01
C ASN A 168 -15.89 -7.55 15.65
N LEU A 169 -17.03 -7.08 15.16
CA LEU A 169 -17.92 -6.07 15.75
C LEU A 169 -17.39 -4.62 15.85
N SER A 170 -17.71 -3.76 14.87
CA SER A 170 -18.12 -2.35 15.13
C SER A 170 -18.48 -1.53 13.88
N VAL A 171 -18.97 -2.13 12.79
CA VAL A 171 -19.54 -1.33 11.69
C VAL A 171 -20.98 -1.75 11.44
N GLY A 172 -21.84 -1.34 12.37
CA GLY A 172 -23.22 -1.05 12.03
C GLY A 172 -23.22 0.09 11.01
N ASP A 173 -23.75 -0.21 9.84
CA ASP A 173 -24.34 0.67 8.84
C ASP A 173 -23.88 2.13 8.76
N LEU A 174 -23.40 2.49 7.57
CA LEU A 174 -23.73 3.79 7.00
C LEU A 174 -24.36 3.57 5.63
N LEU A 175 -25.66 3.27 5.65
CA LEU A 175 -26.55 3.81 4.63
C LEU A 175 -26.51 5.34 4.74
N PRO A 176 -26.66 6.10 3.64
CA PRO A 176 -26.67 7.56 3.70
C PRO A 176 -27.89 8.03 4.50
N GLY A 177 -27.69 8.38 5.78
CA GLY A 177 -28.73 8.98 6.62
C GLY A 177 -28.77 8.55 8.09
N GLU A 178 -28.13 7.46 8.50
CA GLU A 178 -28.20 7.00 9.90
C GLU A 178 -26.85 7.16 10.62
N VAL A 179 -26.82 8.04 11.61
CA VAL A 179 -25.68 8.24 12.51
C VAL A 179 -25.90 7.35 13.72
N LYS A 180 -25.15 6.25 13.83
CA LYS A 180 -24.89 5.64 15.14
C LYS A 180 -23.44 5.94 15.50
N ASP A 181 -23.27 6.84 16.47
CA ASP A 181 -22.02 7.04 17.18
C ASP A 181 -21.71 5.77 17.98
N VAL A 182 -21.07 4.80 17.34
CA VAL A 182 -20.47 3.68 18.07
C VAL A 182 -19.20 4.22 18.73
N ILE A 183 -19.34 4.61 19.99
CA ILE A 183 -18.22 4.79 20.93
C ILE A 183 -17.61 3.41 21.15
N ALA A 184 -16.80 2.94 20.19
CA ALA A 184 -15.87 1.86 20.44
C ALA A 184 -14.68 2.47 21.19
N ASP A 185 -14.38 1.93 22.38
CA ASP A 185 -13.23 2.33 23.21
C ASP A 185 -11.98 2.51 22.35
N ASP A 186 -11.28 3.63 22.51
CA ASP A 186 -10.11 4.00 21.69
C ASP A 186 -9.02 2.89 21.70
N GLN A 187 -8.92 2.12 22.77
CA GLN A 187 -8.02 0.95 22.88
C GLN A 187 -8.40 -0.21 21.95
N ALA A 188 -9.69 -0.46 21.70
CA ALA A 188 -10.13 -1.52 20.79
C ALA A 188 -9.86 -1.16 19.32
N LYS A 189 -9.95 0.14 18.97
CA LYS A 189 -9.55 0.65 17.64
C LYS A 189 -8.05 0.53 17.42
N GLU A 190 -7.23 0.76 18.44
CA GLU A 190 -5.77 0.70 18.34
C GLU A 190 -5.27 -0.76 18.20
N ASP A 191 -5.82 -1.69 18.97
CA ASP A 191 -5.51 -3.12 18.86
C ASP A 191 -5.97 -3.75 17.53
N SER A 192 -7.07 -3.24 16.94
CA SER A 192 -7.58 -3.71 15.63
C SER A 192 -6.69 -3.31 14.46
N LYS A 193 -5.68 -2.45 14.70
CA LYS A 193 -4.77 -1.92 13.69
C LYS A 193 -3.42 -2.63 13.66
N GLU A 194 -3.18 -3.64 14.49
CA GLU A 194 -1.87 -4.32 14.57
C GLU A 194 -1.49 -4.98 13.23
N TYR A 195 -0.40 -4.50 12.61
CA TYR A 195 0.18 -5.09 11.42
C TYR A 195 1.12 -6.23 11.82
N GLU A 196 0.72 -7.48 11.56
CA GLU A 196 1.45 -8.67 12.01
C GLU A 196 1.70 -9.65 10.87
N ASP A 197 2.67 -10.55 11.10
CA ASP A 197 2.94 -11.69 10.25
C ASP A 197 1.85 -12.75 10.46
N LEU A 198 1.27 -13.20 9.36
CA LEU A 198 0.13 -14.13 9.37
C LEU A 198 0.57 -15.57 9.09
N GLU A 199 1.86 -15.77 8.84
CA GLU A 199 2.55 -17.05 8.64
C GLU A 199 2.08 -17.82 7.40
N ASN A 200 0.83 -18.32 7.38
CA ASN A 200 0.33 -19.28 6.39
C ASN A 200 -1.04 -18.89 5.82
N TYR A 201 -1.37 -19.42 4.63
CA TYR A 201 -2.71 -19.23 4.06
C TYR A 201 -3.80 -19.99 4.82
N ASP A 202 -3.47 -21.12 5.44
CA ASP A 202 -4.43 -21.97 6.16
C ASP A 202 -4.95 -21.32 7.44
N THR A 203 -4.18 -20.41 8.05
CA THR A 203 -4.60 -19.64 9.22
C THR A 203 -5.48 -18.45 8.83
N ILE A 204 -5.19 -17.79 7.71
CA ILE A 204 -5.92 -16.61 7.24
C ILE A 204 -7.25 -16.97 6.59
N LYS A 205 -7.28 -18.07 5.83
CA LYS A 205 -8.45 -18.51 5.07
C LYS A 205 -9.74 -18.55 5.91
N PRO A 206 -9.81 -19.25 7.06
CA PRO A 206 -11.04 -19.30 7.85
C PRO A 206 -11.47 -17.93 8.37
N ILE A 207 -10.51 -17.07 8.76
CA ILE A 207 -10.78 -15.71 9.23
C ILE A 207 -11.43 -14.86 8.11
N VAL A 208 -10.90 -14.96 6.89
CA VAL A 208 -11.42 -14.23 5.73
C VAL A 208 -12.78 -14.77 5.29
N GLU A 209 -13.01 -16.08 5.40
CA GLU A 209 -14.30 -16.71 5.10
C GLU A 209 -15.38 -16.26 6.10
N GLU A 210 -15.07 -16.19 7.40
CA GLU A 210 -15.94 -15.61 8.43
C GLU A 210 -16.26 -14.13 8.14
N CYS A 211 -15.25 -13.33 7.76
CA CYS A 211 -15.45 -11.94 7.34
C CYS A 211 -16.36 -11.82 6.11
N LEU A 212 -16.25 -12.75 5.16
CA LEU A 212 -17.08 -12.78 3.96
C LEU A 212 -18.53 -13.14 4.28
N GLU A 213 -18.76 -14.04 5.23
CA GLU A 213 -20.10 -14.37 5.72
C GLU A 213 -20.76 -13.14 6.37
N SER A 214 -20.04 -12.45 7.27
CA SER A 214 -20.52 -11.21 7.88
C SER A 214 -20.81 -10.10 6.86
N TYR A 215 -19.98 -9.98 5.82
CA TYR A 215 -20.26 -9.07 4.70
C TYR A 215 -21.57 -9.44 3.99
N ASN A 216 -21.81 -10.72 3.75
CA ASN A 216 -22.98 -11.22 3.01
C ASN A 216 -24.29 -11.09 3.80
N GLU A 217 -24.23 -11.00 5.13
CA GLU A 217 -25.38 -10.71 5.98
C GLU A 217 -25.81 -9.24 5.90
N THR A 218 -24.83 -8.33 5.80
CA THR A 218 -25.05 -6.88 5.86
C THR A 218 -25.18 -6.22 4.48
N ARG A 219 -24.62 -6.82 3.43
CA ARG A 219 -24.49 -6.20 2.09
C ARG A 219 -24.89 -7.15 0.97
N LEU A 220 -24.82 -6.65 -0.26
CA LEU A 220 -25.06 -7.46 -1.46
C LEU A 220 -24.13 -8.66 -1.50
N ARG A 221 -24.72 -9.86 -1.50
CA ARG A 221 -24.01 -11.13 -1.42
C ARG A 221 -22.93 -11.27 -2.50
N MET A 222 -21.71 -11.57 -2.07
CA MET A 222 -20.57 -11.93 -2.90
C MET A 222 -20.22 -13.41 -2.70
N ASN A 223 -20.32 -14.20 -3.77
CA ASN A 223 -19.92 -15.60 -3.75
C ASN A 223 -18.46 -15.71 -4.21
N LEU A 224 -17.54 -15.45 -3.29
CA LEU A 224 -16.09 -15.55 -3.54
C LEU A 224 -15.55 -16.87 -3.01
N ILE A 225 -14.65 -17.50 -3.78
CA ILE A 225 -13.90 -18.67 -3.35
C ILE A 225 -12.49 -18.20 -2.96
N MET A 226 -12.09 -18.44 -1.71
CA MET A 226 -10.78 -18.03 -1.19
C MET A 226 -9.72 -19.10 -1.45
N PHE A 227 -8.91 -18.87 -2.49
CA PHE A 227 -7.69 -19.63 -2.79
C PHE A 227 -6.44 -18.77 -2.56
N ALA A 228 -5.24 -19.38 -2.61
CA ALA A 228 -4.00 -18.72 -2.22
C ALA A 228 -3.75 -17.37 -2.92
N ASP A 229 -3.96 -17.28 -4.24
CA ASP A 229 -3.79 -16.01 -4.95
C ASP A 229 -4.84 -14.97 -4.56
N ALA A 230 -6.10 -15.38 -4.33
CA ALA A 230 -7.16 -14.48 -3.89
C ALA A 230 -6.83 -13.88 -2.51
N LEU A 231 -6.35 -14.70 -1.56
CA LEU A 231 -5.87 -14.25 -0.25
C LEU A 231 -4.64 -13.34 -0.38
N GLY A 232 -3.70 -13.69 -1.26
CA GLY A 232 -2.53 -12.87 -1.53
C GLY A 232 -2.87 -11.51 -2.15
N HIS A 233 -3.87 -11.44 -3.03
CA HIS A 233 -4.37 -10.18 -3.60
C HIS A 233 -5.15 -9.37 -2.56
N LEU A 234 -5.98 -10.02 -1.75
CA LEU A 234 -6.70 -9.38 -0.65
C LEU A 234 -5.70 -8.73 0.32
N ALA A 235 -4.64 -9.42 0.71
CA ALA A 235 -3.60 -8.89 1.59
C ALA A 235 -2.88 -7.68 1.01
N ARG A 236 -2.59 -7.68 -0.29
CA ARG A 236 -2.00 -6.51 -0.96
C ARG A 236 -2.95 -5.31 -0.94
N ILE A 237 -4.22 -5.52 -1.28
CA ILE A 237 -5.22 -4.45 -1.30
C ILE A 237 -5.43 -3.90 0.12
N HIS A 238 -5.59 -4.79 1.10
CA HIS A 238 -5.77 -4.41 2.51
C HIS A 238 -4.58 -3.61 3.03
N ARG A 239 -3.33 -4.03 2.75
CA ARG A 239 -2.13 -3.26 3.09
C ARG A 239 -2.16 -1.86 2.49
N ILE A 240 -2.47 -1.73 1.19
CA ILE A 240 -2.45 -0.42 0.52
C ILE A 240 -3.52 0.51 1.09
N ILE A 241 -4.73 0.00 1.34
CA ILE A 241 -5.84 0.80 1.90
C ILE A 241 -5.48 1.34 3.28
N ARG A 242 -4.78 0.55 4.10
CA ARG A 242 -4.38 0.93 5.44
C ARG A 242 -3.17 1.88 5.51
N MET A 243 -2.43 2.04 4.43
CA MET A 243 -1.32 2.99 4.37
C MET A 243 -1.84 4.42 4.24
N CYS A 244 -1.15 5.36 4.88
CA CYS A 244 -1.48 6.78 4.78
C CYS A 244 -1.38 7.23 3.32
N ARG A 245 -2.45 7.85 2.80
CA ARG A 245 -2.54 8.28 1.39
C ARG A 245 -2.26 7.12 0.40
N GLY A 246 -2.62 5.90 0.78
CA GLY A 246 -2.46 4.73 -0.06
C GLY A 246 -3.38 4.76 -1.28
N ASN A 247 -2.83 4.47 -2.45
CA ASN A 247 -3.57 4.37 -3.70
C ASN A 247 -3.14 3.12 -4.48
N ALA A 248 -4.11 2.43 -5.08
CA ALA A 248 -3.87 1.21 -5.85
C ALA A 248 -4.52 1.31 -7.23
N LEU A 249 -3.74 1.07 -8.28
CA LEU A 249 -4.27 0.82 -9.62
C LEU A 249 -4.34 -0.69 -9.84
N LEU A 250 -5.55 -1.24 -9.83
CA LEU A 250 -5.77 -2.69 -9.96
C LEU A 250 -5.92 -3.07 -11.44
N ILE A 251 -4.88 -3.70 -12.00
CA ILE A 251 -4.84 -4.12 -13.39
C ILE A 251 -5.10 -5.62 -13.49
N GLY A 252 -6.00 -6.03 -14.37
CA GLY A 252 -6.27 -7.44 -14.65
C GLY A 252 -7.51 -7.62 -15.53
N TYR A 253 -7.70 -8.84 -16.06
CA TYR A 253 -8.84 -9.16 -16.91
C TYR A 253 -10.19 -9.05 -16.19
N GLY A 254 -11.28 -8.91 -16.95
CA GLY A 254 -12.64 -8.99 -16.41
C GLY A 254 -12.87 -10.31 -15.69
N GLY A 255 -13.62 -10.29 -14.58
CA GLY A 255 -13.91 -11.50 -13.78
C GLY A 255 -12.82 -11.90 -12.77
N SER A 256 -11.67 -11.23 -12.73
CA SER A 256 -10.59 -11.53 -11.77
C SER A 256 -10.87 -11.10 -10.31
N GLY A 257 -12.12 -10.74 -9.99
CA GLY A 257 -12.54 -10.41 -8.62
C GLY A 257 -12.06 -9.06 -8.06
N LYS A 258 -11.44 -8.17 -8.86
CA LYS A 258 -10.84 -6.90 -8.39
C LYS A 258 -11.80 -6.09 -7.51
N GLN A 259 -13.00 -5.80 -8.01
CA GLN A 259 -13.99 -5.01 -7.29
C GLN A 259 -14.45 -5.72 -6.00
N SER A 260 -14.73 -7.02 -6.08
CA SER A 260 -15.21 -7.80 -4.94
C SER A 260 -14.17 -7.92 -3.83
N LEU A 261 -12.90 -8.13 -4.18
CA LEU A 261 -11.79 -8.15 -3.22
C LEU A 261 -11.56 -6.77 -2.60
N THR A 262 -11.68 -5.68 -3.37
CA THR A 262 -11.60 -4.32 -2.80
C THR A 262 -12.74 -4.05 -1.83
N LYS A 263 -13.97 -4.47 -2.16
CA LYS A 263 -15.13 -4.33 -1.26
C LYS A 263 -14.94 -5.10 0.04
N LEU A 264 -14.42 -6.32 -0.04
CA LEU A 264 -14.11 -7.14 1.13
C LEU A 264 -12.95 -6.55 1.95
N ALA A 265 -11.85 -6.14 1.31
CA ALA A 265 -10.72 -5.51 2.01
C ALA A 265 -11.14 -4.22 2.72
N THR A 266 -12.00 -3.42 2.10
CA THR A 266 -12.56 -2.19 2.68
C THR A 266 -13.41 -2.51 3.91
N PHE A 267 -14.20 -3.58 3.86
CA PHE A 267 -15.00 -4.05 4.98
C PHE A 267 -14.13 -4.57 6.14
N ILE A 268 -13.11 -5.37 5.84
CA ILE A 268 -12.15 -5.86 6.84
C ILE A 268 -11.40 -4.69 7.52
N ALA A 269 -11.05 -3.66 6.76
CA ALA A 269 -10.42 -2.45 7.30
C ALA A 269 -11.39 -1.56 8.11
N GLY A 270 -12.70 -1.82 8.07
CA GLY A 270 -13.72 -0.99 8.71
C GLY A 270 -13.97 0.35 8.02
N TYR A 271 -13.53 0.53 6.77
CA TYR A 271 -13.65 1.80 6.04
C TYR A 271 -14.99 1.89 5.31
N ALA A 272 -15.47 3.13 5.11
CA ALA A 272 -16.64 3.37 4.29
C ALA A 272 -16.27 3.24 2.80
N LEU A 273 -17.12 2.58 2.02
CA LEU A 273 -16.92 2.46 0.58
C LEU A 273 -17.71 3.57 -0.13
N HIS A 274 -17.02 4.41 -0.89
CA HIS A 274 -17.66 5.37 -1.81
C HIS A 274 -17.50 4.89 -3.25
N GLN A 275 -18.62 4.65 -3.92
CA GLN A 275 -18.68 4.27 -5.33
C GLN A 275 -19.66 5.18 -6.07
N ILE A 276 -19.29 5.63 -7.26
CA ILE A 276 -20.16 6.43 -8.12
C ILE A 276 -21.22 5.54 -8.76
N THR A 277 -22.45 6.05 -8.84
CA THR A 277 -23.55 5.38 -9.54
C THR A 277 -23.88 6.18 -10.79
N LEU A 278 -23.62 5.62 -11.97
CA LEU A 278 -23.91 6.28 -13.23
C LEU A 278 -25.42 6.26 -13.51
N SER A 279 -25.98 7.43 -13.78
CA SER A 279 -27.35 7.62 -14.27
C SER A 279 -27.34 8.07 -15.74
N ARG A 280 -28.49 7.98 -16.42
CA ARG A 280 -28.63 8.59 -17.75
C ARG A 280 -28.38 10.10 -17.65
N GLY A 281 -27.47 10.63 -18.46
CA GLY A 281 -27.08 12.04 -18.42
C GLY A 281 -26.04 12.39 -17.35
N TYR A 282 -25.34 11.39 -16.78
CA TYR A 282 -24.24 11.66 -15.85
C TYR A 282 -23.09 12.39 -16.57
N GLY A 283 -22.72 13.56 -16.05
CA GLY A 283 -21.65 14.39 -16.58
C GLY A 283 -20.87 15.11 -15.48
N ASP A 284 -20.05 16.09 -15.85
CA ASP A 284 -19.15 16.82 -14.96
C ASP A 284 -19.80 17.38 -13.70
N GLU A 285 -21.01 17.95 -13.80
CA GLU A 285 -21.70 18.53 -12.65
C GLU A 285 -22.10 17.47 -11.63
N ALA A 286 -22.62 16.33 -12.08
CA ALA A 286 -23.00 15.22 -11.22
C ALA A 286 -21.77 14.62 -10.52
N PHE A 287 -20.67 14.47 -11.27
CA PHE A 287 -19.39 14.01 -10.73
C PHE A 287 -18.84 14.95 -9.65
N ARG A 288 -18.88 16.26 -9.88
CA ARG A 288 -18.49 17.25 -8.86
C ARG A 288 -19.39 17.18 -7.62
N GLN A 289 -20.68 16.89 -7.77
CA GLN A 289 -21.58 16.71 -6.62
C GLN A 289 -21.24 15.45 -5.81
N ASP A 290 -20.89 14.34 -6.47
CA ASP A 290 -20.47 13.13 -5.76
C ASP A 290 -19.12 13.31 -5.06
N LEU A 291 -18.16 14.03 -5.69
CA LEU A 291 -16.92 14.42 -5.02
C LEU A 291 -17.17 15.33 -3.80
N LYS A 292 -18.14 16.25 -3.86
CA LYS A 292 -18.53 17.04 -2.68
C LYS A 292 -19.06 16.16 -1.55
N LYS A 293 -19.88 15.14 -1.86
CA LYS A 293 -20.34 14.17 -0.85
C LYS A 293 -19.17 13.43 -0.22
N LEU A 294 -18.22 12.97 -1.04
CA LEU A 294 -16.98 12.34 -0.56
C LEU A 294 -16.19 13.26 0.36
N TYR A 295 -15.95 14.52 -0.05
CA TYR A 295 -15.23 15.49 0.79
C TYR A 295 -15.97 15.86 2.06
N ASN A 296 -17.31 15.86 2.07
CA ASN A 296 -18.08 16.04 3.30
C ASN A 296 -17.86 14.85 4.26
N LEU A 297 -17.90 13.61 3.77
CA LEU A 297 -17.62 12.43 4.61
C LEU A 297 -16.21 12.48 5.23
N LEU A 298 -15.22 12.91 4.46
CA LEU A 298 -13.84 13.05 4.92
C LEU A 298 -13.66 14.23 5.87
N GLY A 299 -14.18 15.40 5.50
CA GLY A 299 -13.88 16.67 6.17
C GLY A 299 -14.80 17.02 7.35
N THR A 300 -16.11 16.77 7.25
CA THR A 300 -17.05 17.08 8.33
C THR A 300 -17.32 15.91 9.26
N MET A 301 -17.33 14.67 8.74
CA MET A 301 -17.58 13.48 9.56
C MET A 301 -16.31 12.76 10.02
N ASN A 302 -15.13 13.14 9.51
CA ASN A 302 -13.84 12.52 9.82
C ASN A 302 -13.85 10.99 9.72
N LYS A 303 -14.49 10.47 8.66
CA LYS A 303 -14.58 9.02 8.41
C LYS A 303 -13.46 8.56 7.48
N GLU A 304 -12.94 7.36 7.72
CA GLU A 304 -12.00 6.70 6.81
C GLU A 304 -12.79 6.12 5.62
N VAL A 305 -12.49 6.58 4.39
CA VAL A 305 -13.25 6.25 3.17
C VAL A 305 -12.33 5.70 2.09
N VAL A 306 -12.76 4.63 1.42
CA VAL A 306 -12.15 4.10 0.19
C VAL A 306 -13.00 4.52 -1.01
N PHE A 307 -12.38 5.24 -1.95
CA PHE A 307 -13.01 5.59 -3.21
C PHE A 307 -12.75 4.50 -4.25
N LEU A 308 -13.80 3.77 -4.65
CA LEU A 308 -13.73 2.74 -5.69
C LEU A 308 -14.11 3.33 -7.05
N PHE A 309 -13.09 3.55 -7.88
CA PHE A 309 -13.23 4.08 -9.22
C PHE A 309 -12.83 3.04 -10.27
N THR A 310 -13.67 2.85 -11.29
CA THR A 310 -13.48 1.82 -12.32
C THR A 310 -13.55 2.46 -13.69
N ASP A 311 -13.01 1.78 -14.71
CA ASP A 311 -13.09 2.18 -16.11
C ASP A 311 -14.54 2.48 -16.56
N GLN A 312 -15.50 1.68 -16.09
CA GLN A 312 -16.92 1.89 -16.36
C GLN A 312 -17.46 3.23 -15.84
N HIS A 313 -16.84 3.84 -14.82
CA HIS A 313 -17.27 5.13 -14.27
C HIS A 313 -16.70 6.33 -15.07
N VAL A 314 -15.76 6.10 -15.98
CA VAL A 314 -15.14 7.16 -16.80
C VAL A 314 -16.01 7.41 -18.02
N VAL A 315 -16.94 8.36 -17.90
CA VAL A 315 -17.78 8.80 -19.03
C VAL A 315 -17.07 9.86 -19.87
N ASP A 316 -16.38 10.78 -19.22
CA ASP A 316 -15.58 11.85 -19.84
C ASP A 316 -14.13 11.77 -19.33
N ALA A 317 -13.17 12.11 -20.20
CA ALA A 317 -11.76 12.19 -19.87
C ALA A 317 -11.47 13.28 -18.82
N SER A 318 -12.32 14.32 -18.76
CA SER A 318 -12.28 15.37 -17.73
C SER A 318 -12.30 14.80 -16.31
N PHE A 319 -12.94 13.64 -16.09
CA PHE A 319 -13.04 13.02 -14.76
C PHE A 319 -11.67 12.67 -14.19
N LEU A 320 -10.74 12.26 -15.05
CA LEU A 320 -9.39 11.94 -14.65
C LEU A 320 -8.60 13.18 -14.26
N GLU A 321 -8.92 14.36 -14.79
CA GLU A 321 -8.29 15.62 -14.42
C GLU A 321 -8.64 16.02 -12.99
N TYR A 322 -9.87 15.76 -12.53
CA TYR A 322 -10.27 16.03 -11.14
C TYR A 322 -9.69 15.04 -10.13
N ILE A 323 -9.33 13.82 -10.57
CA ILE A 323 -8.74 12.79 -9.71
C ILE A 323 -7.23 13.04 -9.50
N ASN A 324 -6.56 13.63 -10.50
CA ASN A 324 -5.13 13.97 -10.46
C ASN A 324 -4.83 15.17 -9.57
#